data_AF-A0A0Q8GZ88-F1
#
_entry.id   AF-A0A0Q8GZ88-F1
#
_cell.length_a   1.000
_cell.length_b   1.000
_cell.length_c   1.000
_cell.angle_alpha   90.00
_cell.angle_beta   90.00
_cell.angle_gamma   90.00
#
_symmetry.space_group_name_H-M   'P 1'
#
loop_
_entity.id
_entity.type
_entity.pdbx_description
1 polymer ?
#
loop_
_entity_poly.entity_id
_entity_poly.type
_entity_poly.pdbx_seq_one_letter_code
_entity_poly.pdbx_strand_id
1 'polypeptide(L)' 'MPAATIGAGGVINLPPQVLNVLKLRDGDRIQIVILGDGECLLVPVNRSVTELRSMFGNAA' A
#
# COMPACT_ATOMS: atom_id res chain seq x y z
N MET A 1 -15.17 -8.46 8.87
CA MET A 1 -13.94 -8.65 8.07
C MET A 1 -14.20 -8.10 6.68
N PRO A 2 -13.43 -7.13 6.18
CA PRO A 2 -13.57 -6.67 4.81
C PRO A 2 -13.23 -7.81 3.85
N ALA A 3 -14.01 -7.96 2.78
CA ALA A 3 -13.79 -8.93 1.72
C ALA A 3 -13.95 -8.24 0.36
N ALA A 4 -13.24 -8.73 -0.65
CA ALA A 4 -13.32 -8.23 -2.01
C ALA A 4 -13.26 -9.40 -3.00
N THR A 5 -13.86 -9.19 -4.16
CA THR A 5 -13.84 -10.16 -5.26
C THR A 5 -12.78 -9.74 -6.28
N ILE A 6 -12.07 -10.72 -6.84
CA ILE A 6 -11.15 -10.51 -7.96
C ILE A 6 -11.97 -10.24 -9.22
N GLY A 7 -11.79 -9.07 -9.82
CA GLY A 7 -12.34 -8.69 -11.11
C GLY A 7 -11.48 -9.17 -12.29
N ALA A 8 -11.85 -8.72 -13.49
CA ALA A 8 -11.11 -9.04 -14.71
C ALA A 8 -9.64 -8.61 -14.60
N GLY A 9 -8.73 -9.42 -15.16
CA GLY A 9 -7.30 -9.14 -15.14
C GLY A 9 -6.65 -9.18 -13.74
N GLY A 10 -7.33 -9.73 -12.73
CA GLY A 10 -6.78 -9.84 -11.39
C GLY A 10 -6.96 -8.58 -10.53
N VAL A 11 -7.76 -7.61 -10.98
CA VAL A 11 -7.99 -6.36 -10.22
C VAL A 11 -8.80 -6.65 -8.97
N ILE A 12 -8.31 -6.20 -7.82
CA ILE A 12 -9.04 -6.25 -6.55
C ILE A 12 -9.41 -4.82 -6.14
N ASN A 13 -10.71 -4.55 -6.04
CA ASN A 13 -11.18 -3.30 -5.46
C ASN A 13 -11.13 -3.40 -3.93
N LEU A 14 -10.15 -2.73 -3.32
CA LEU A 14 -10.00 -2.74 -1.87
C LEU A 14 -11.21 -2.04 -1.21
N PRO A 15 -11.86 -2.67 -0.21
CA PRO A 15 -12.97 -2.05 0.49
C PRO A 15 -12.53 -0.75 1.18
N PRO A 16 -13.41 0.28 1.30
CA PRO A 16 -13.06 1.56 1.91
C PRO A 16 -12.41 1.45 3.29
N GLN A 17 -12.80 0.43 4.07
CA GLN A 17 -12.23 0.13 5.37
C GLN A 17 -10.73 -0.19 5.30
N VAL A 18 -10.29 -0.96 4.31
CA VAL A 18 -8.88 -1.32 4.10
C VAL A 18 -8.08 -0.10 3.66
N LEU A 19 -8.62 0.69 2.73
CA LEU A 19 -8.01 1.94 2.28
C LEU A 19 -7.78 2.91 3.44
N ASN A 20 -8.78 3.09 4.31
CA ASN A 20 -8.69 3.98 5.46
C ASN A 20 -7.65 3.52 6.50
N VAL A 21 -7.61 2.22 6.80
CA VAL A 21 -6.63 1.66 7.75
C VAL A 21 -5.21 1.79 7.23
N LEU A 22 -4.99 1.52 5.95
CA LEU A 22 -3.69 1.64 5.29
C LEU A 22 -3.35 3.08 4.86
N LYS A 23 -4.29 4.03 5.05
CA LYS A 23 -4.19 5.43 4.62
C LYS A 23 -3.84 5.58 3.13
N LEU A 24 -4.35 4.68 2.30
CA LEU A 24 -4.12 4.65 0.86
C LEU A 24 -5.07 5.59 0.12
N ARG A 25 -4.58 6.14 -0.99
CA ARG A 25 -5.30 6.97 -1.95
C ARG A 25 -4.99 6.50 -3.37
N ASP A 26 -5.80 6.94 -4.32
CA ASP A 26 -5.56 6.65 -5.74
C ASP A 26 -4.16 7.12 -6.17
N GLY A 27 -3.42 6.23 -6.82
CA GLY A 27 -2.02 6.47 -7.23
C GLY A 27 -0.98 6.05 -6.20
N ASP A 28 -1.37 5.68 -4.99
CA ASP A 28 -0.44 5.16 -3.98
C ASP A 28 0.16 3.81 -4.38
N ARG A 29 1.44 3.62 -4.07
CA ARG A 29 2.12 2.35 -4.33
C ARG A 29 1.97 1.42 -3.13
N ILE A 30 1.63 0.17 -3.43
CA ILE A 30 1.59 -0.95 -2.50
C ILE A 30 2.57 -2.04 -2.95
N GLN A 31 3.17 -2.71 -1.98
CA GLN A 31 3.94 -3.93 -2.19
C GLN A 31 3.12 -5.12 -1.71
N ILE A 32 3.09 -6.18 -2.50
CA ILE A 32 2.48 -7.46 -2.16
C ILE A 32 3.60 -8.40 -1.75
N VAL A 33 3.60 -8.82 -0.49
CA VAL A 33 4.58 -9.78 0.06
C VAL A 33 3.91 -11.13 0.17
N ILE A 34 4.42 -12.13 -0.55
CA ILE A 34 3.93 -13.52 -0.46
C ILE A 34 4.57 -14.16 0.77
N LEU A 35 3.76 -14.59 1.72
CA LEU A 35 4.25 -15.21 2.97
C LEU A 35 4.41 -16.74 2.87
N GLY A 36 3.71 -17.37 1.91
CA GLY A 36 3.55 -18.82 1.84
C GLY A 36 2.10 -19.22 2.14
N ASP A 37 1.76 -20.49 1.92
CA ASP A 37 0.46 -21.09 2.31
C ASP A 37 -0.80 -20.36 1.79
N GLY A 38 -0.69 -19.69 0.65
CA GLY A 38 -1.79 -18.92 0.06
C GLY A 38 -2.03 -17.56 0.72
N GLU A 39 -1.12 -17.12 1.59
CA GLU A 39 -1.19 -15.83 2.28
C GLU A 39 -0.27 -14.79 1.64
N CYS A 40 -0.75 -13.53 1.66
CA CYS A 40 0.06 -12.39 1.30
C CYS A 40 -0.26 -11.17 2.18
N LEU A 41 0.70 -10.25 2.29
CA LEU A 41 0.52 -8.96 2.94
C LEU A 41 0.51 -7.84 1.90
N LEU A 42 -0.37 -6.87 2.09
CA LEU A 42 -0.36 -5.60 1.37
C LEU A 42 0.29 -4.54 2.24
N VAL A 43 1.42 -4.01 1.77
CA VAL A 43 2.23 -3.04 2.52
C VAL A 43 2.29 -1.72 1.73
N PRO A 44 1.81 -0.59 2.27
CA PRO A 44 2.03 0.72 1.67
C PRO A 44 3.53 1.01 1.58
N VAL A 45 4.05 1.38 0.40
CA VAL A 45 5.48 1.69 0.20
C VAL A 45 5.75 3.16 -0.11
N ASN A 46 4.72 4.00 -0.05
CA ASN A 46 4.88 5.43 -0.16
C ASN A 46 5.71 5.95 1.01
N ARG A 47 6.92 6.42 0.73
CA ARG A 47 7.73 7.17 1.71
C ARG A 47 7.22 8.60 1.78
N SER A 48 7.18 9.17 2.98
CA SER A 48 6.86 10.58 3.12
C SER A 48 7.93 11.41 2.41
N VAL A 49 7.52 12.33 1.52
CA VAL A 49 8.44 13.26 0.86
C VAL A 49 9.17 14.14 1.90
N THR A 50 8.54 14.37 3.06
CA THR A 50 9.13 15.07 4.19
C THR A 50 10.33 14.32 4.77
N GLU A 51 10.26 12.99 4.88
CA GLU A 51 11.39 12.15 5.32
C GLU A 51 12.53 12.19 4.31
N LEU A 52 12.21 12.13 3.01
CA LEU A 52 13.22 12.25 1.95
C LEU A 52 13.90 13.62 1.97
N ARG A 53 13.15 14.72 2.15
CA ARG A 53 13.75 16.07 2.27
C ARG A 53 14.66 16.19 3.48
N SER A 54 14.34 15.54 4.60
CA SER A 54 15.23 15.51 5.77
C SER A 54 16.56 14.79 5.49
N MET A 55 16.59 13.83 4.55
CA MET A 55 17.83 13.14 4.16
C MET A 55 18.71 13.97 3.22
N PHE A 56 18.11 14.86 2.41
CA PHE A 56 18.82 15.75 1.48
C PHE A 56 19.00 17.19 1.99
N GLY A 57 18.55 17.48 3.21
CA GLY A 57 18.47 18.84 3.78
C GLY A 57 19.52 19.18 4.84
N ASN A 58 20.52 18.34 5.06
CA ASN A 58 21.64 18.65 5.96
C ASN A 58 22.98 18.55 5.22
N ALA A 59 23.08 19.28 4.10
CA ALA A 59 24.35 19.82 3.66
C ALA A 59 24.41 21.24 4.23
N ALA A 60 25.08 21.37 5.38
CA ALA A 60 25.53 22.67 5.89
C ALA A 60 26.52 23.30 4.90
#